data_AF-A0A2T7HFB7-F1
#
_entry.id   AF-A0A2T7HFB7-F1
#
_cell.length_a   1.000
_cell.length_b   1.000
_cell.length_c   1.000
_cell.angle_alpha   90.00
_cell.angle_beta   90.00
_cell.angle_gamma   90.00
#
_symmetry.space_group_name_H-M   'P 1'
#
loop_
_entity.id
_entity.type
_entity.pdbx_description
1 polymer ?
#
loop_
_entity_poly.entity_id
_entity_poly.type
_entity_poly.pdbx_seq_one_letter_code
_entity_poly.pdbx_strand_id
1 'polypeptide(L)'
;MKSSPVKKLLSLCPYTQLWRTLRRMAVERRLPHSAQAGASIALLGLCCPFFWIALLSGASRAELVFHACHSAVVFFIGVLLLLVGAAKYDGADDS
;
A
#
# COMPACT_ATOMS: atom_id res chain seq x y z
N MET A 1 -0.80 -20.78 -28.05
CA MET A 1 -0.10 -19.98 -27.01
C MET A 1 -0.66 -20.38 -25.65
N LYS A 2 0.18 -20.99 -24.79
CA LYS A 2 -0.21 -21.68 -23.55
C LYS A 2 -0.58 -20.64 -22.48
N SER A 3 -1.87 -20.47 -22.20
CA SER A 3 -2.41 -19.56 -21.19
C SER A 3 -1.98 -20.01 -19.79
N SER A 4 -1.00 -19.31 -19.21
CA SER A 4 -0.49 -19.61 -17.87
C SER A 4 -1.56 -19.34 -16.80
N PRO A 5 -1.82 -20.29 -15.88
CA PRO A 5 -2.89 -20.18 -14.86
C PRO A 5 -2.67 -19.01 -13.88
N VAL A 6 -1.45 -18.49 -13.81
CA VAL A 6 -1.04 -17.34 -13.01
C VAL A 6 -1.85 -16.07 -13.32
N LYS A 7 -2.24 -15.85 -14.59
CA LYS A 7 -3.00 -14.65 -14.98
C LYS A 7 -4.46 -14.69 -14.52
N LYS A 8 -5.05 -15.87 -14.33
CA LYS A 8 -6.41 -16.05 -13.80
C LYS A 8 -6.45 -15.98 -12.28
N LEU A 9 -5.43 -16.47 -11.58
CA LEU A 9 -5.31 -16.29 -10.13
C LEU A 9 -5.14 -14.82 -9.74
N LEU A 10 -4.38 -14.04 -10.53
CA LEU A 10 -4.20 -12.60 -10.30
C LEU A 10 -5.46 -11.76 -10.62
N SER A 11 -6.40 -12.27 -11.43
CA SER A 11 -7.64 -11.57 -11.78
C SER A 11 -8.78 -11.80 -10.77
N LEU A 12 -8.62 -12.75 -9.85
CA LEU A 12 -9.61 -13.10 -8.82
C LEU A 12 -9.31 -12.53 -7.44
N CYS A 13 -8.19 -11.81 -7.26
CA CYS A 13 -7.90 -11.15 -6.00
C CYS A 13 -8.68 -9.83 -5.93
N PRO A 14 -9.79 -9.74 -5.15
CA PRO A 14 -10.47 -8.46 -4.86
C PRO A 14 -9.49 -7.43 -4.28
N TYR A 15 -8.39 -7.90 -3.70
CA TYR A 15 -7.28 -7.09 -3.21
C TYR A 15 -6.60 -6.24 -4.29
N THR A 16 -6.43 -6.74 -5.52
CA THR A 16 -5.77 -5.98 -6.60
C THR A 16 -6.68 -4.88 -7.14
N GLN A 17 -8.00 -5.12 -7.16
CA GLN A 17 -8.98 -4.09 -7.47
C GLN A 17 -9.11 -3.09 -6.33
N LEU A 18 -9.25 -3.54 -5.08
CA LEU A 18 -9.29 -2.67 -3.91
C LEU A 18 -8.03 -1.83 -3.81
N TRP A 19 -6.86 -2.40 -4.10
CA TRP A 19 -5.59 -1.69 -4.22
C TRP A 19 -5.59 -0.65 -5.33
N ARG A 20 -6.08 -0.99 -6.52
CA ARG A 20 -6.18 -0.02 -7.62
C ARG A 20 -7.16 1.10 -7.28
N THR A 21 -8.26 0.81 -6.59
CA THR A 21 -9.25 1.80 -6.17
C THR A 21 -8.73 2.66 -5.03
N LEU A 22 -8.04 2.10 -4.04
CA LEU A 22 -7.36 2.85 -2.97
C LEU A 22 -6.25 3.72 -3.55
N ARG A 23 -5.44 3.17 -4.45
CA ARG A 23 -4.37 3.90 -5.12
C ARG A 23 -4.93 4.99 -6.02
N ARG A 24 -6.05 4.76 -6.72
CA ARG A 24 -6.77 5.80 -7.45
C ARG A 24 -7.34 6.84 -6.50
N MET A 25 -7.98 6.49 -5.40
CA MET A 25 -8.45 7.47 -4.44
C MET A 25 -7.31 8.29 -3.81
N ALA A 26 -6.16 7.67 -3.54
CA ALA A 26 -4.98 8.36 -3.02
C ALA A 26 -4.26 9.21 -4.08
N VAL A 27 -4.16 8.75 -5.33
CA VAL A 27 -3.37 9.39 -6.40
C VAL A 27 -4.21 10.32 -7.29
N GLU A 28 -5.49 10.02 -7.51
CA GLU A 28 -6.45 10.85 -8.27
C GLU A 28 -7.05 11.99 -7.43
N ARG A 29 -7.12 11.87 -6.09
CA ARG A 29 -7.06 13.09 -5.28
C ARG A 29 -5.68 13.66 -5.55
N ARG A 30 -5.61 14.82 -6.20
CA ARG A 30 -4.36 15.51 -6.59
C ARG A 30 -3.50 15.76 -5.35
N LEU A 31 -2.78 14.74 -4.88
CA LEU A 31 -1.86 14.88 -3.79
C LEU A 31 -0.73 15.78 -4.27
N PRO A 32 -0.29 16.73 -3.44
CA PRO A 32 0.89 17.49 -3.76
C PRO A 32 2.08 16.55 -3.94
N HIS A 33 3.02 16.93 -4.80
CA HIS A 33 4.21 16.12 -5.12
C HIS A 33 5.00 15.71 -3.85
N SER A 34 4.93 16.53 -2.80
CA SER A 34 5.47 16.26 -1.46
C SER A 34 4.80 15.07 -0.73
N ALA A 35 3.50 14.84 -0.93
CA ALA A 35 2.74 13.79 -0.25
C ALA A 35 2.68 12.46 -1.03
N GLN A 36 2.95 12.49 -2.34
CA GLN A 36 2.87 11.32 -3.21
C GLN A 36 3.84 10.19 -2.82
N ALA A 37 5.04 10.56 -2.35
CA ALA A 37 6.02 9.61 -1.84
C ALA A 37 5.48 8.87 -0.60
N GLY A 38 4.91 9.61 0.35
CA GLY A 38 4.26 9.04 1.53
C GLY A 38 3.11 8.10 1.18
N ALA A 39 2.24 8.50 0.25
CA ALA A 39 1.15 7.66 -0.24
C ALA A 39 1.66 6.30 -0.77
N SER A 40 2.73 6.34 -1.57
CA SER A 40 3.30 5.15 -2.19
C SER A 40 3.92 4.20 -1.16
N ILE A 41 4.61 4.75 -0.15
CA ILE A 41 5.19 3.99 0.96
C ILE A 41 4.10 3.38 1.84
N ALA A 42 3.04 4.16 2.15
CA ALA A 42 1.92 3.69 2.95
C ALA A 42 1.27 2.48 2.28
N LEU A 43 0.97 2.65 1.00
CA LEU A 43 0.45 1.58 0.15
C LEU A 43 1.38 0.35 0.19
N LEU A 44 2.69 0.51 -0.01
CA LEU A 44 3.66 -0.60 0.05
C LEU A 44 3.62 -1.37 1.36
N GLY A 45 3.45 -0.68 2.49
CA GLY A 45 3.22 -1.31 3.79
C GLY A 45 1.92 -2.10 3.83
N LEU A 46 0.80 -1.50 3.41
CA LEU A 46 -0.52 -2.15 3.44
C LEU A 46 -0.59 -3.42 2.56
N CYS A 47 0.07 -3.39 1.41
CA CYS A 47 0.08 -4.50 0.45
C CYS A 47 1.41 -5.26 0.43
N CYS A 48 2.07 -5.36 1.58
CA CYS A 48 3.33 -6.09 1.70
C CYS A 48 3.18 -7.54 1.20
N PRO A 49 3.80 -7.92 0.06
CA PRO A 49 3.59 -9.23 -0.53
C PRO A 49 4.03 -10.37 0.41
N PHE A 50 5.02 -10.13 1.27
CA PHE A 50 5.51 -11.11 2.24
C PHE A 50 4.48 -11.47 3.30
N PHE A 51 3.76 -10.49 3.85
CA PHE A 51 2.69 -10.74 4.81
C PHE A 51 1.56 -11.56 4.16
N TRP A 52 1.14 -11.17 2.96
CA TRP A 52 0.08 -11.87 2.23
C TRP A 52 0.47 -13.29 1.82
N ILE A 53 1.72 -13.50 1.40
CA ILE A 53 2.24 -14.83 1.08
C ILE A 53 2.27 -15.70 2.34
N ALA A 54 2.81 -15.20 3.46
CA ALA A 54 2.86 -15.92 4.73
C ALA A 54 1.47 -16.27 5.28
N LEU A 55 0.49 -15.37 5.11
CA LEU A 55 -0.90 -15.60 5.49
C LEU A 55 -1.54 -16.71 4.65
N LEU A 56 -1.33 -16.69 3.33
CA LEU A 56 -1.95 -17.63 2.40
C LEU A 56 -1.24 -19.00 2.36
N SER A 57 0.04 -19.06 2.72
CA SER A 57 0.81 -20.31 2.79
C SER A 57 0.61 -21.06 4.11
N GLY A 58 -0.07 -20.46 5.10
CA GLY A 58 -0.24 -21.06 6.41
C GLY A 58 1.05 -21.08 7.23
N ALA A 59 1.88 -20.03 7.10
CA ALA A 59 3.13 -19.89 7.83
C ALA A 59 2.93 -19.86 9.35
N SER A 60 4.03 -20.04 10.09
CA SER A 60 4.00 -20.04 11.55
C SER A 60 3.46 -18.72 12.12
N ARG A 61 2.78 -18.76 13.28
CA ARG A 61 2.23 -17.55 13.92
C ARG A 61 3.30 -16.49 14.19
N ALA A 62 4.52 -16.90 14.55
CA ALA A 62 5.62 -15.99 14.81
C ALA A 62 6.07 -15.23 13.55
N GLU A 63 6.18 -15.93 12.42
CA GLU A 63 6.52 -15.36 11.12
C GLU A 63 5.43 -14.42 10.60
N LEU A 64 4.17 -14.81 10.79
CA LEU A 64 3.02 -13.99 10.42
C LEU A 64 2.98 -12.66 11.20
N VAL A 65 3.22 -12.71 12.52
CA VAL A 65 3.29 -11.52 13.38
C VAL A 65 4.48 -10.64 13.01
N PHE A 66 5.64 -11.23 12.71
CA PHE A 66 6.81 -10.46 12.28
C PHE A 66 6.54 -9.68 10.99
N HIS A 67 5.97 -10.35 9.97
CA HIS A 67 5.63 -9.68 8.72
C HIS A 67 4.47 -8.68 8.87
N ALA A 68 3.51 -8.94 9.75
CA ALA A 68 2.45 -7.99 10.09
C ALA A 68 3.02 -6.71 10.74
N CYS A 69 3.90 -6.85 11.73
CA CYS A 69 4.52 -5.71 12.39
C CYS A 69 5.41 -4.92 11.43
N HIS A 70 6.23 -5.61 10.62
CA HIS A 70 7.09 -4.96 9.64
C HIS A 70 6.28 -4.15 8.62
N SER A 71 5.24 -4.76 8.06
CA SER A 71 4.36 -4.11 7.09
C SER A 71 3.55 -2.96 7.69
N ALA A 72 3.11 -3.09 8.96
CA ALA A 72 2.46 -2.03 9.70
C ALA A 72 3.38 -0.82 9.94
N VAL A 73 4.63 -1.03 10.37
CA VAL A 73 5.60 0.06 10.55
C VAL A 73 5.82 0.83 9.25
N VAL A 74 6.01 0.12 8.14
CA VAL A 74 6.17 0.75 6.82
C VAL A 74 4.92 1.54 6.42
N PHE A 75 3.72 0.98 6.67
CA PHE A 75 2.45 1.67 6.43
C PHE A 75 2.36 2.99 7.21
N PHE A 76 2.64 2.96 8.51
CA PHE A 76 2.57 4.14 9.37
C PHE A 76 3.58 5.22 8.97
N ILE A 77 4.82 4.84 8.62
CA ILE A 77 5.82 5.78 8.12
C ILE A 77 5.30 6.48 6.85
N GLY A 78 4.73 5.72 5.92
CA GLY A 78 4.14 6.28 4.71
C GLY A 78 2.98 7.24 4.98
N VAL A 79 2.09 6.89 5.92
CA VAL A 79 0.98 7.76 6.33
C VAL A 79 1.50 9.05 6.96
N LEU A 80 2.51 9.00 7.83
CA LEU A 80 3.12 10.19 8.40
C LEU A 80 3.72 11.10 7.33
N LEU A 81 4.48 10.54 6.38
CA LEU A 81 5.06 11.31 5.28
C LEU A 81 3.98 11.92 4.37
N LEU A 82 2.89 11.19 4.13
CA LEU A 82 1.73 11.69 3.40
C LEU A 82 1.12 12.90 4.12
N LEU A 83 0.84 12.76 5.42
CA LEU A 83 0.22 13.81 6.24
C LEU A 83 1.11 15.05 6.33
N VAL A 84 2.42 14.89 6.54
CA VAL A 84 3.39 15.99 6.57
C VAL A 84 3.49 16.67 5.19
N GLY A 85 3.51 15.88 4.12
CA GLY A 85 3.55 16.41 2.75
C GLY A 85 2.27 17.17 2.39
N ALA A 86 1.12 16.70 2.84
CA ALA A 86 -0.17 17.35 2.65
C ALA A 86 -0.31 18.64 3.47
N ALA A 87 0.06 18.60 4.76
CA ALA A 87 0.03 19.78 5.64
C ALA A 87 0.96 20.91 5.16
N LYS A 88 2.11 20.57 4.56
CA LYS A 88 3.03 21.55 3.97
C LYS A 88 2.50 22.20 2.69
N TYR A 89 1.61 21.55 1.96
CA TYR A 89 1.01 22.11 0.75
C TYR A 89 -0.14 23.06 1.09
N ASP A 90 -0.98 22.68 2.05
CA ASP A 90 -2.11 23.51 2.51
C ASP A 90 -1.64 24.86 3.07
N GLY A 91 -0.48 24.91 3.75
CA GLY A 91 0.11 26.14 4.25
C GLY A 91 0.80 27.02 3.20
N ALA A 92 0.92 26.58 1.95
CA ALA A 92 1.51 27.36 0.87
C ALA A 92 0.45 28.11 0.02
N ASP A 93 -0.83 27.79 0.17
CA ASP A 93 -1.95 28.50 -0.48
C ASP A 93 -2.44 29.72 0.35
N ASP A 94 -1.90 29.96 1.55
CA ASP A 94 -2.25 31.09 2.44
C ASP A 94 -1.20 32.23 2.46
N SER A 95 -0.12 32.15 1.65
CA SER A 95 0.98 33.15 1.61
C SER A 95 1.11 33.87 0.28
#